data_AF-A0A958YJH9-F1
#
_entry.id   AF-A0A958YJH9-F1
#
_cell.length_a   1.000
_cell.length_b   1.000
_cell.length_c   1.000
_cell.angle_alpha   90.00
_cell.angle_beta   90.00
_cell.angle_gamma   90.00
#
_symmetry.space_group_name_H-M   'P 1'
#
loop_
_entity.id
_entity.type
_entity.pdbx_description
1 polymer ?
#
loop_
_entity_poly.entity_id
_entity_poly.type
_entity_poly.pdbx_seq_one_letter_code
_entity_poly.pdbx_strand_id
1 'polypeptide(L)'
;MIHFFGNQNSKVFAVQATKELSAETISKLIWLFGNQPKIEQASLDAFFVGPRTTMITPWSTNAVEITQNMGILGIRRIEEFQAISKDFKDYDPMISEKYNGLGQNSFTINIKPDPILEIDDISAYNQQEGLSLSDEEIVYLEGVSKKIGRKLTDSEVFGFSQVNSEHCRHKIF
;
A
#
# COMPACT_ATOMS: atom_id res chain seq x y z
N MET A 1 10.28 10.59 10.55
CA MET A 1 11.35 9.70 11.05
C MET A 1 10.75 8.34 11.35
N ILE A 2 11.54 7.28 11.19
CA ILE A 2 11.16 5.92 11.56
C ILE A 2 11.92 5.53 12.83
N HIS A 3 11.17 5.05 13.82
CA HIS A 3 11.70 4.53 15.08
C HIS A 3 11.44 3.03 15.15
N PHE A 4 12.39 2.27 15.67
CA PHE A 4 12.28 0.82 15.78
C PHE A 4 12.04 0.41 17.24
N PHE A 5 11.14 -0.55 17.45
CA PHE A 5 10.87 -1.18 18.74
C PHE A 5 10.91 -2.70 18.60
N GLY A 6 11.20 -3.42 19.67
CA GLY A 6 11.26 -4.89 19.67
C GLY A 6 12.67 -5.44 19.74
N ASN A 7 12.85 -6.58 19.09
CA ASN A 7 14.10 -7.34 19.08
C ASN A 7 14.53 -7.60 17.63
N GLN A 8 15.71 -7.09 17.27
CA GLN A 8 16.29 -7.22 15.94
C GLN A 8 16.43 -8.68 15.45
N ASN A 9 16.46 -9.64 16.38
CA ASN A 9 16.60 -11.08 16.08
C ASN A 9 15.27 -11.84 16.01
N SER A 10 14.12 -11.19 16.26
CA SER A 10 12.82 -11.87 16.19
C SER A 10 11.73 -11.02 15.54
N LYS A 11 11.22 -10.01 16.25
CA LYS A 11 10.15 -9.13 15.76
C LYS A 11 10.52 -7.68 16.01
N VAL A 12 10.37 -6.87 14.97
CA VAL A 12 10.60 -5.43 14.99
C VAL A 12 9.33 -4.71 14.59
N PHE A 13 8.98 -3.66 15.32
CA PHE A 13 7.96 -2.69 14.97
C PHE A 13 8.63 -1.45 14.42
N ALA A 14 8.28 -1.05 13.20
CA ALA A 14 8.75 0.19 12.61
C ALA A 14 7.65 1.25 12.69
N VAL A 15 7.91 2.33 13.41
CA VAL A 15 6.96 3.40 13.73
C VAL A 15 7.36 4.66 12.98
N GLN A 16 6.56 5.06 11.99
CA GLN A 16 6.74 6.32 11.27
C GLN A 16 6.08 7.47 12.02
N ALA A 17 6.88 8.42 12.48
CA ALA A 17 6.41 9.62 13.16
C ALA A 17 6.74 10.89 12.35
N THR A 18 5.88 11.90 12.49
CA THR A 18 6.08 13.24 11.89
C THR A 18 7.15 14.07 12.61
N LYS A 19 7.41 13.76 13.88
CA LYS A 19 8.34 14.47 14.77
C LYS A 19 9.09 13.45 15.62
N GLU A 20 10.13 13.88 16.34
CA GLU A 20 10.74 13.04 17.36
C GLU A 20 9.75 12.69 18.48
N LEU A 21 9.89 11.47 19.01
CA LEU A 21 9.04 10.95 20.08
C LEU A 21 9.54 11.45 21.44
N SER A 22 8.65 11.98 22.27
CA SER A 22 8.98 12.34 23.65
C SER A 22 9.20 11.08 24.51
N ALA A 23 9.87 11.22 25.65
CA ALA A 23 10.07 10.11 26.59
C ALA A 23 8.73 9.48 27.04
N GLU A 24 7.71 10.30 27.28
CA GLU A 24 6.36 9.82 27.63
C GLU A 24 5.74 8.99 26.49
N THR A 25 5.85 9.47 25.25
CA THR A 25 5.36 8.75 24.07
C THR A 25 6.10 7.42 23.89
N ILE A 26 7.42 7.41 24.08
CA ILE A 26 8.22 6.18 24.01
C ILE A 26 7.75 5.18 25.07
N SER A 27 7.52 5.61 26.31
CA SER A 27 7.01 4.73 27.37
C SER A 27 5.63 4.15 27.03
N LYS A 28 4.72 4.96 26.47
CA LYS A 28 3.39 4.49 26.03
C LYS A 28 3.49 3.48 24.87
N LEU A 29 4.38 3.71 23.91
CA LEU A 29 4.60 2.79 22.79
C LEU A 29 5.24 1.48 23.24
N ILE A 30 6.20 1.53 24.17
CA ILE A 30 6.78 0.33 24.79
C ILE A 30 5.68 -0.52 25.42
N TRP A 31 4.77 0.11 26.18
CA TRP A 31 3.62 -0.59 26.77
C TRP A 31 2.70 -1.19 25.70
N LEU A 32 2.36 -0.41 24.67
CA LEU A 32 1.49 -0.84 23.57
C LEU A 32 2.05 -2.06 22.83
N PHE A 33 3.37 -2.12 22.62
CA PHE A 33 4.04 -3.24 21.95
C PHE A 33 4.33 -4.42 22.89
N GLY A 34 3.79 -4.45 24.11
CA GLY A 34 3.98 -5.56 25.04
C GLY A 34 5.33 -5.52 25.76
N ASN A 35 5.73 -4.33 26.23
CA ASN A 35 7.01 -4.05 26.90
C ASN A 35 8.24 -4.26 26.01
N GLN A 36 8.08 -4.07 24.70
CA GLN A 36 9.17 -4.19 23.74
C GLN A 36 9.98 -2.89 23.70
N PRO A 37 11.31 -2.95 23.92
CA PRO A 37 12.13 -1.76 24.07
C PRO A 37 12.28 -1.03 22.73
N LYS A 38 12.53 0.28 22.80
CA LYS A 38 13.01 1.06 21.65
C LYS A 38 14.43 0.62 21.31
N ILE A 39 14.71 0.42 20.01
CA ILE A 39 16.04 0.15 19.49
C ILE A 39 16.67 1.49 19.13
N GLU A 40 17.78 1.85 19.78
CA GLU A 40 18.50 3.11 19.57
C GLU A 40 19.39 3.06 18.33
N GLN A 41 18.79 2.75 17.17
CA GLN A 41 19.45 2.71 15.87
C GLN A 41 18.57 3.36 14.80
N ALA A 42 19.19 4.09 13.87
CA ALA A 42 18.49 4.75 12.76
C ALA A 42 18.18 3.80 11.59
N SER A 43 18.91 2.69 11.52
CA SER A 43 18.74 1.59 10.58
C SER A 43 19.11 0.26 11.25
N LEU A 44 18.52 -0.84 10.76
CA LEU A 44 18.79 -2.19 11.22
C LEU A 44 19.36 -3.00 10.06
N ASP A 45 20.62 -3.42 10.18
CA ASP A 45 21.30 -4.22 9.16
C ASP A 45 21.06 -5.72 9.43
N ALA A 46 19.86 -6.20 9.09
CA ALA A 46 19.49 -7.60 9.14
C ALA A 46 18.45 -7.94 8.06
N PHE A 47 18.16 -9.23 7.87
CA PHE A 47 17.13 -9.66 6.92
C PHE A 47 15.78 -9.73 7.61
N PHE A 48 14.77 -9.14 6.98
CA PHE A 48 13.40 -9.15 7.49
C PHE A 48 12.41 -9.60 6.43
N VAL A 49 11.30 -10.16 6.86
CA VAL A 49 10.06 -10.27 6.08
C VAL A 49 9.03 -9.34 6.71
N GLY A 50 8.35 -8.58 5.88
CA GLY A 50 7.28 -7.69 6.30
C GLY A 50 6.34 -7.39 5.14
N PRO A 51 5.28 -6.61 5.37
CA PRO A 51 4.34 -6.24 4.32
C PRO A 51 5.03 -5.47 3.20
N ARG A 52 4.50 -5.54 1.99
CA ARG A 52 4.97 -4.72 0.86
C ARG A 52 4.89 -3.23 1.20
N THR A 53 5.91 -2.46 0.83
CA THR A 53 5.98 -1.02 1.16
C THR A 53 4.78 -0.23 0.60
N THR A 54 4.25 -0.66 -0.55
CA THR A 54 3.09 -0.05 -1.23
C THR A 54 1.73 -0.38 -0.61
N MET A 55 1.66 -1.35 0.30
CA MET A 55 0.43 -1.73 1.00
C MET A 55 0.45 -1.20 2.42
N ILE A 56 -0.70 -0.89 3.01
CA ILE A 56 -0.84 -0.63 4.45
C ILE A 56 -1.63 -1.81 5.01
N THR A 57 -1.09 -2.50 6.01
CA THR A 57 -1.78 -3.66 6.59
C THR A 57 -3.01 -3.23 7.40
N PRO A 58 -4.06 -4.07 7.49
CA PRO A 58 -5.16 -3.82 8.42
C PRO A 58 -4.69 -3.68 9.87
N TRP A 59 -3.64 -4.42 10.23
CA TRP A 59 -2.98 -4.30 11.52
C TRP A 59 -2.38 -2.90 11.74
N SER A 60 -1.69 -2.34 10.75
CA SER A 60 -1.15 -0.97 10.80
C SER A 60 -2.25 0.06 11.04
N THR A 61 -3.39 -0.06 10.35
CA THR A 61 -4.52 0.86 10.53
C THR A 61 -5.00 0.86 11.99
N ASN A 62 -5.23 -0.33 12.55
CA ASN A 62 -5.66 -0.47 13.94
C ASN A 62 -4.60 0.02 14.94
N ALA A 63 -3.32 -0.30 14.70
CA ALA A 63 -2.23 0.12 15.56
C ALA A 63 -2.11 1.65 15.60
N VAL A 64 -2.19 2.31 14.45
CA VAL A 64 -2.18 3.77 14.36
C VAL A 64 -3.40 4.37 15.08
N GLU A 65 -4.60 3.83 14.88
CA GLU A 65 -5.80 4.30 15.57
C GLU A 65 -5.69 4.17 17.10
N ILE A 66 -5.17 3.05 17.59
CA ILE A 66 -4.93 2.85 19.04
C ILE A 66 -3.98 3.92 19.57
N THR A 67 -2.90 4.26 18.85
CA THR A 67 -2.01 5.34 19.29
C THR A 67 -2.71 6.69 19.40
N GLN A 68 -3.64 7.00 18.49
CA GLN A 68 -4.43 8.23 18.56
C GLN A 68 -5.34 8.23 19.79
N ASN A 69 -6.00 7.10 20.10
CA ASN A 69 -6.83 6.94 21.30
C ASN A 69 -6.01 7.05 22.60
N MET A 70 -4.72 6.70 22.58
CA MET A 70 -3.79 6.88 23.69
C MET A 70 -3.26 8.32 23.83
N GLY A 71 -3.73 9.26 23.00
CA GLY A 71 -3.28 10.64 22.96
C GLY A 71 -1.91 10.83 22.29
N ILE A 72 -1.42 9.84 21.54
CA ILE A 72 -0.18 9.92 20.79
C ILE A 72 -0.51 10.39 19.37
N LEU A 73 -0.31 11.69 19.12
CA LEU A 73 -0.56 12.29 17.82
C LEU A 73 0.70 12.25 16.94
N GLY A 74 0.51 12.23 15.62
CA GLY A 74 1.59 12.38 14.65
C GLY A 74 2.30 11.09 14.24
N ILE A 75 1.78 9.92 14.65
CA ILE A 75 2.14 8.62 14.07
C ILE A 75 1.42 8.47 12.72
N ARG A 76 2.17 8.18 11.66
CA ARG A 76 1.65 8.00 10.29
C ARG A 76 1.42 6.54 9.95
N ARG A 77 2.31 5.65 10.39
CA ARG A 77 2.30 4.23 10.02
C ARG A 77 3.04 3.42 11.08
N ILE A 78 2.54 2.24 11.39
CA ILE A 78 3.23 1.26 12.23
C ILE A 78 3.15 -0.07 11.50
N GLU A 79 4.27 -0.75 11.29
CA GLU A 79 4.27 -2.10 10.69
C GLU A 79 5.14 -3.06 11.49
N GLU A 80 4.80 -4.35 11.38
CA GLU A 80 5.58 -5.45 11.94
C GLU A 80 6.52 -6.06 10.90
N PHE A 81 7.71 -6.41 11.35
CA PHE A 81 8.73 -7.10 10.58
C PHE A 81 9.26 -8.29 11.38
N GLN A 82 9.39 -9.43 10.73
CA GLN A 82 9.97 -10.63 11.32
C GLN A 82 11.41 -10.78 10.84
N ALA A 83 12.34 -10.95 11.77
CA ALA A 83 13.73 -11.26 11.46
C ALA A 83 13.83 -12.67 10.88
N ILE A 84 14.58 -12.81 9.79
CA ILE A 84 14.76 -14.05 9.05
C ILE A 84 16.23 -14.30 8.73
N SER A 85 16.55 -15.54 8.33
CA SER A 85 17.83 -15.82 7.68
C SER A 85 17.82 -15.38 6.22
N LYS A 86 18.99 -15.12 5.65
CA LYS A 86 19.16 -14.71 4.24
C LYS A 86 18.45 -15.65 3.25
N ASP A 87 18.52 -16.96 3.51
CA ASP A 87 18.01 -18.01 2.63
C ASP A 87 16.56 -18.43 2.95
N PHE A 88 15.89 -17.77 3.91
CA PHE A 88 14.51 -18.07 4.29
C PHE A 88 13.55 -17.93 3.10
N LYS A 89 12.64 -18.87 2.86
CA LYS A 89 11.72 -18.82 1.71
C LYS A 89 10.24 -18.91 2.08
N ASP A 90 9.93 -19.14 3.35
CA ASP A 90 8.58 -19.44 3.81
C ASP A 90 7.80 -18.17 4.17
N TYR A 91 7.34 -17.44 3.16
CA TYR A 91 6.49 -16.26 3.32
C TYR A 91 5.53 -16.15 2.13
N ASP A 92 4.42 -15.45 2.33
CA ASP A 92 3.47 -15.18 1.24
C ASP A 92 4.01 -14.06 0.33
N PRO A 93 4.38 -14.36 -0.93
CA PRO A 93 4.92 -13.37 -1.85
C PRO A 93 3.86 -12.38 -2.36
N MET A 94 2.57 -12.64 -2.17
CA MET A 94 1.50 -11.73 -2.61
C MET A 94 1.40 -10.52 -1.69
N ILE A 95 1.55 -10.72 -0.38
CA ILE A 95 1.34 -9.66 0.64
C ILE A 95 2.63 -9.18 1.33
N SER A 96 3.69 -9.98 1.27
CA SER A 96 4.95 -9.72 1.98
C SER A 96 6.14 -9.66 1.05
N GLU A 97 7.20 -9.00 1.50
CA GLU A 97 8.47 -8.82 0.80
C GLU A 97 9.64 -9.03 1.77
N LYS A 98 10.80 -9.41 1.21
CA LYS A 98 12.05 -9.48 1.94
C LYS A 98 12.77 -8.13 1.92
N TYR A 99 13.26 -7.73 3.09
CA TYR A 99 14.03 -6.52 3.28
C TYR A 99 15.46 -6.87 3.65
N ASN A 100 16.42 -6.30 2.91
CA ASN A 100 17.85 -6.32 3.26
C ASN A 100 18.17 -5.10 4.12
N GLY A 101 17.63 -5.12 5.34
CA GLY A 101 17.71 -4.02 6.28
C GLY A 101 16.48 -3.12 6.29
N LEU A 102 16.31 -2.43 7.42
CA LEU A 102 15.27 -1.43 7.63
C LEU A 102 15.93 -0.09 7.93
N GLY A 103 15.36 1.02 7.45
CA GLY A 103 15.93 2.34 7.66
C GLY A 103 14.87 3.43 7.51
N GLN A 104 15.33 4.69 7.43
CA GLN A 104 14.43 5.85 7.38
C GLN A 104 13.56 5.92 6.11
N ASN A 105 13.95 5.19 5.06
CA ASN A 105 13.22 5.13 3.79
C ASN A 105 12.32 3.89 3.67
N SER A 106 12.22 3.03 4.69
CA SER A 106 11.46 1.75 4.62
C SER A 106 9.97 1.90 4.29
N PHE A 107 9.39 3.09 4.48
CA PHE A 107 8.00 3.38 4.10
C PHE A 107 7.87 4.38 2.95
N THR A 108 8.98 4.73 2.29
CA THR A 108 8.97 5.73 1.23
C THR A 108 8.57 5.09 -0.08
N ILE A 109 7.46 5.55 -0.66
CA ILE A 109 7.01 5.16 -1.99
C ILE A 109 7.52 6.21 -2.98
N ASN A 110 8.56 5.88 -3.73
CA ASN A 110 9.15 6.76 -4.74
C ASN A 110 8.40 6.65 -6.08
N ILE A 111 7.10 6.93 -6.07
CA ILE A 111 6.25 6.91 -7.26
C ILE A 111 5.60 8.28 -7.39
N LYS A 112 5.70 8.87 -8.58
CA LYS A 112 4.99 10.09 -8.92
C LYS A 112 3.57 9.71 -9.36
N PRO A 113 2.51 10.42 -8.92
CA PRO A 113 1.18 10.21 -9.45
C PRO A 113 1.17 10.38 -10.97
N ASP A 114 0.63 9.39 -11.68
CA ASP A 114 0.51 9.45 -13.13
C ASP A 114 -0.56 10.49 -13.54
N PRO A 115 -0.33 11.21 -14.65
CA PRO A 115 -1.33 12.13 -15.18
C PRO A 115 -2.52 11.37 -15.76
N ILE A 116 -3.67 12.04 -15.85
CA ILE A 116 -4.84 11.51 -16.54
C ILE A 116 -4.49 11.24 -18.01
N LEU A 117 -4.79 10.02 -18.48
CA LEU A 117 -4.56 9.63 -19.87
C LEU A 117 -5.83 9.82 -20.70
N GLU A 118 -5.73 10.57 -21.79
CA GLU A 118 -6.78 10.64 -22.81
C GLU A 118 -6.59 9.52 -23.83
N ILE A 119 -7.63 8.71 -24.05
CA ILE A 119 -7.55 7.51 -24.89
C ILE A 119 -7.87 7.87 -26.34
N ASP A 120 -6.92 7.58 -27.22
CA ASP A 120 -7.06 7.69 -28.67
C ASP A 120 -7.73 6.46 -29.30
N ASP A 121 -7.26 5.27 -28.90
CA ASP A 121 -7.73 3.98 -29.41
C ASP A 121 -8.25 3.13 -28.24
N ILE A 122 -9.57 3.00 -28.17
CA ILE A 122 -10.26 2.26 -27.11
C ILE A 122 -10.00 0.76 -27.25
N SER A 123 -9.83 0.24 -28.47
CA SER A 123 -9.55 -1.19 -28.70
C SER A 123 -8.15 -1.55 -28.21
N ALA A 124 -7.16 -0.72 -28.53
CA ALA A 124 -5.79 -0.90 -28.05
C ALA A 124 -5.72 -0.79 -26.51
N TYR A 125 -6.39 0.21 -25.93
CA TYR A 125 -6.45 0.39 -24.48
C TYR A 125 -7.15 -0.77 -23.76
N ASN A 126 -8.24 -1.31 -24.35
CA ASN A 126 -8.93 -2.50 -23.84
C ASN A 126 -8.00 -3.71 -23.72
N GLN A 127 -7.15 -3.95 -24.72
CA GLN A 127 -6.18 -5.05 -24.70
C GLN A 127 -5.04 -4.80 -23.70
N GLN A 128 -4.53 -3.56 -23.64
CA GLN A 128 -3.44 -3.18 -22.75
C GLN A 128 -3.83 -3.34 -21.28
N GLU A 129 -4.99 -2.81 -20.88
CA GLU A 129 -5.44 -2.78 -19.49
C GLU A 129 -6.33 -3.98 -19.10
N GLY A 130 -6.58 -4.90 -20.03
CA GLY A 130 -7.36 -6.11 -19.79
C GLY A 130 -8.83 -5.85 -19.42
N LEU A 131 -9.45 -4.82 -20.02
CA LEU A 131 -10.79 -4.37 -19.63
C LEU A 131 -11.91 -5.33 -20.02
N SER A 132 -11.63 -6.28 -20.93
CA SER A 132 -12.57 -7.31 -21.40
C SER A 132 -13.86 -6.74 -22.00
N LEU A 133 -13.78 -5.58 -22.64
CA LEU A 133 -14.90 -4.99 -23.38
C LEU A 133 -15.22 -5.81 -24.64
N SER A 134 -16.51 -5.96 -24.95
CA SER A 134 -16.96 -6.51 -26.22
C SER A 134 -16.79 -5.52 -27.37
N ASP A 135 -16.84 -6.01 -28.62
CA ASP A 135 -16.79 -5.15 -29.80
C ASP A 135 -17.93 -4.11 -29.82
N GLU A 136 -19.11 -4.50 -29.34
CA GLU A 136 -20.27 -3.60 -29.23
C GLU A 136 -20.04 -2.50 -28.19
N GLU A 137 -19.41 -2.82 -27.06
CA GLU A 137 -19.07 -1.88 -26.00
C GLU A 137 -17.99 -0.89 -26.45
N ILE A 138 -17.01 -1.35 -27.23
CA ILE A 138 -15.98 -0.48 -27.83
C ILE A 138 -16.65 0.52 -28.77
N VAL A 139 -17.50 0.04 -29.69
CA VAL A 139 -18.23 0.90 -30.64
C VAL A 139 -19.12 1.91 -29.90
N TYR A 140 -19.78 1.48 -28.82
CA TYR A 140 -20.57 2.36 -27.97
C TYR A 140 -19.73 3.50 -27.39
N LEU A 141 -18.58 3.20 -26.79
CA LEU A 141 -17.71 4.20 -26.17
C LEU A 141 -17.11 5.17 -27.21
N GLU A 142 -16.75 4.68 -28.40
CA GLU A 142 -16.34 5.56 -29.50
C GLU A 142 -17.46 6.51 -29.91
N GLY A 143 -18.70 6.03 -29.95
CA GLY A 143 -19.89 6.85 -30.20
C GLY A 143 -20.09 7.93 -29.13
N VAL A 144 -19.88 7.59 -27.85
CA VAL A 144 -19.93 8.55 -26.74
C VAL A 144 -18.87 9.63 -26.90
N SER A 145 -17.61 9.25 -27.14
CA SER A 145 -16.47 10.16 -27.38
C SER A 145 -16.80 11.16 -28.50
N LYS A 146 -17.32 10.67 -29.63
CA LYS A 146 -17.74 11.51 -30.77
C LYS A 146 -18.86 12.48 -30.39
N LYS A 147 -19.84 12.03 -29.60
CA LYS A 147 -21.00 12.85 -29.19
C LYS A 147 -20.61 13.97 -28.22
N ILE A 148 -19.69 13.71 -27.29
CA ILE A 148 -19.21 14.71 -26.33
C ILE A 148 -18.16 15.64 -26.92
N GLY A 149 -17.58 15.30 -28.08
CA GLY A 149 -16.60 16.12 -28.78
C GLY A 149 -15.22 16.14 -28.13
N ARG A 150 -14.90 15.14 -27.30
CA ARG A 150 -13.57 14.96 -26.68
C ARG A 150 -13.26 13.48 -26.49
N LYS A 151 -11.96 13.16 -26.36
CA LYS A 151 -11.50 11.83 -25.98
C LYS A 151 -12.02 11.45 -24.59
N LEU A 152 -12.22 10.16 -24.40
CA LEU A 152 -12.51 9.59 -23.08
C LEU A 152 -11.21 9.40 -22.31
N THR A 153 -11.29 9.54 -20.99
CA THR A 153 -10.16 9.31 -20.09
C THR A 153 -10.03 7.85 -19.71
N ASP A 154 -8.82 7.44 -19.32
CA ASP A 154 -8.51 6.16 -18.67
C ASP A 154 -9.56 5.73 -17.64
N SER A 155 -9.90 6.64 -16.75
CA SER A 155 -10.81 6.45 -15.62
C SER A 155 -12.26 6.27 -16.07
N GLU A 156 -12.68 7.00 -17.12
CA GLU A 156 -14.02 6.86 -17.70
C GLU A 156 -14.20 5.50 -18.38
N VAL A 157 -13.20 5.07 -19.17
CA VAL A 157 -13.25 3.78 -19.88
C VAL A 157 -13.10 2.61 -18.92
N PHE A 158 -12.21 2.71 -17.93
CA PHE A 158 -12.07 1.70 -16.87
C PHE A 158 -13.34 1.60 -16.02
N GLY A 159 -13.90 2.74 -15.59
CA GLY A 159 -15.14 2.76 -14.83
C GLY A 159 -16.30 2.11 -15.59
N PHE A 160 -16.41 2.39 -16.90
CA PHE A 160 -17.40 1.75 -17.76
C PHE A 160 -17.23 0.23 -17.83
N SER A 161 -16.00 -0.28 -17.95
CA SER A 161 -15.75 -1.73 -18.03
C SER A 161 -16.16 -2.46 -16.75
N GLN A 162 -15.91 -1.86 -15.58
CA GLN A 162 -16.28 -2.47 -14.30
C GLN A 162 -17.80 -2.59 -14.14
N VAL A 163 -18.55 -1.52 -14.43
CA VAL A 163 -20.01 -1.51 -14.24
C VAL A 163 -20.76 -2.32 -15.30
N ASN A 164 -20.16 -2.53 -16.48
CA ASN A 164 -20.72 -3.36 -17.55
C ASN A 164 -20.11 -4.76 -17.60
N SER A 165 -19.28 -5.15 -16.63
CA SER A 165 -18.82 -6.54 -16.50
C SER A 165 -20.01 -7.47 -16.27
N GLU A 166 -19.85 -8.75 -16.60
CA GLU A 166 -20.91 -9.74 -16.37
C GLU A 166 -21.30 -9.83 -14.90
N HIS A 167 -20.31 -9.79 -14.01
CA HIS A 167 -20.53 -9.81 -12.56
C HIS A 167 -21.44 -8.67 -12.08
N CYS A 168 -21.32 -7.48 -12.67
CA CYS A 168 -22.11 -6.32 -12.27
C CYS A 168 -23.47 -6.26 -12.98
N ARG A 169 -23.51 -6.64 -14.26
CA ARG A 169 -24.68 -6.44 -15.10
C ARG A 169 -25.59 -7.66 -15.19
N HIS A 170 -25.09 -8.84 -14.83
CA HIS A 170 -25.79 -10.12 -14.92
C HIS A 170 -26.41 -10.32 -16.30
N LYS A 171 -25.65 -10.11 -17.39
CA LYS A 171 -26.16 -10.14 -18.77
C LYS A 171 -26.71 -11.52 -19.16
N ILE A 172 -26.28 -12.58 -18.49
CA ILE A 172 -26.79 -13.93 -18.72
C ILE A 172 -28.17 -14.15 -18.06
N PHE A 173 -28.44 -13.49 -16.94
CA PHE A 173 -29.68 -13.64 -16.16
C PHE A 173 -30.81 -12.76 -16.71
#